data_AF-A0A7H4P826-F1
#
_entry.id   AF-A0A7H4P826-F1
#
_cell.length_a   1.000
_cell.length_b   1.000
_cell.length_c   1.000
_cell.angle_alpha   90.00
_cell.angle_beta   90.00
_cell.angle_gamma   90.00
#
_symmetry.space_group_name_H-M   'P 1'
#
loop_
_entity.id
_entity.type
_entity.pdbx_description
1 polymer ?
#
loop_
_entity_poly.entity_id
_entity_poly.type
_entity_poly.pdbx_seq_one_letter_code
_entity_poly.pdbx_strand_id
1 'polypeptide(L)'
;MSVLPTPEYSRNMRLIGHSDQGGRPDGVQLMVHRGFAYIGHMVSQGFSVVDVRDPKNPRTVNYIAAPPGTWNVHLQAHDDLLLVINARDLFADARFADEKGLLHPFGGRDGQRRAG
;
A
#
# COMPACT_ATOMS: atom_id res chain seq x y z
N MET A 1 20.50 10.70 17.26
CA MET A 1 20.36 10.35 15.83
C MET A 1 19.94 8.90 15.77
N SER A 2 18.81 8.58 15.15
CA SER A 2 18.43 7.18 14.92
C SER A 2 19.46 6.54 14.00
N VAL A 3 20.00 5.38 14.41
CA VAL A 3 20.93 4.62 13.57
C VAL A 3 20.15 4.12 12.35
N LEU A 4 20.63 4.45 11.15
CA LEU A 4 20.03 3.95 9.91
C LEU A 4 20.32 2.46 9.75
N PRO A 5 19.40 1.66 9.19
CA PRO A 5 19.68 0.26 8.90
C PRO A 5 20.83 0.14 7.90
N THR A 6 21.67 -0.88 8.06
CA THR A 6 22.73 -1.20 7.09
C THR A 6 22.07 -1.81 5.85
N PRO A 7 22.25 -1.24 4.64
CA PRO A 7 21.75 -1.86 3.42
C PRO A 7 22.45 -3.19 3.17
N GLU A 8 21.70 -4.24 2.84
CA GLU A 8 22.27 -5.54 2.45
C GLU A 8 23.06 -5.44 1.14
N TYR A 9 22.60 -4.58 0.22
CA TYR A 9 23.28 -4.27 -1.03
C TYR A 9 23.13 -2.79 -1.38
N SER A 10 24.21 -2.16 -1.84
CA SER A 10 24.17 -0.84 -2.46
C SER A 10 25.30 -0.66 -3.47
N ARG A 11 25.01 -0.03 -4.61
CA ARG A 11 26.02 0.35 -5.61
C ARG A 11 25.65 1.74 -6.14
N ASN A 12 26.58 2.69 -6.04
CA ASN A 12 26.35 4.10 -6.43
C ASN A 12 25.14 4.76 -5.75
N MET A 13 24.74 4.27 -4.56
CA MET A 13 23.63 4.78 -3.76
C MET A 13 24.03 4.81 -2.29
N ARG A 14 23.39 5.67 -1.51
CA ARG A 14 23.60 5.77 -0.06
C ARG A 14 22.27 5.99 0.64
N LEU A 15 22.00 5.21 1.68
CA LEU A 15 20.85 5.42 2.56
C LEU A 15 21.03 6.73 3.34
N ILE A 16 20.04 7.61 3.30
CA ILE A 16 20.07 8.91 3.99
C ILE A 16 19.03 9.07 5.09
N GLY A 17 17.97 8.26 5.05
CA GLY A 17 16.84 8.30 5.97
C GLY A 17 16.04 7.01 5.86
N HIS A 18 15.23 6.73 6.88
CA HIS A 18 14.38 5.54 6.93
C HIS A 18 13.10 5.85 7.69
N SER A 19 11.97 5.32 7.23
CA SER A 19 10.71 5.34 7.95
C SER A 19 10.10 3.94 7.89
N ASP A 20 9.63 3.44 9.02
CA ASP A 20 8.81 2.22 9.12
C ASP A 20 7.32 2.51 8.85
N GLN A 21 7.00 3.73 8.40
CA GLN A 21 5.66 4.18 8.02
C GLN A 21 4.68 4.14 9.19
N GLY A 22 5.19 4.32 10.41
CA GLY A 22 4.42 4.26 11.64
C GLY A 22 4.07 2.83 12.06
N GLY A 23 5.01 1.90 11.85
CA GLY A 23 4.84 0.47 12.12
C GLY A 23 4.07 -0.30 11.04
N ARG A 24 4.01 0.20 9.80
CA ARG A 24 3.32 -0.41 8.65
C ARG A 24 4.31 -0.71 7.52
N PRO A 25 5.16 -1.75 7.64
CA PRO A 25 6.23 -2.05 6.69
C PRO A 25 5.74 -2.79 5.43
N ASP A 26 4.51 -2.53 4.99
CA ASP A 26 3.82 -3.23 3.90
C ASP A 26 3.39 -2.29 2.76
N GLY A 27 4.07 -1.14 2.65
CA GLY A 27 3.83 -0.14 1.61
C GLY A 27 4.04 -0.69 0.20
N VAL A 28 3.14 -0.34 -0.72
CA VAL A 28 3.16 -0.78 -2.13
C VAL A 28 3.44 0.36 -3.10
N GLN A 29 2.48 1.23 -3.39
CA GLN A 29 2.68 2.43 -4.20
C GLN A 29 2.97 3.63 -3.30
N LEU A 30 3.88 4.49 -3.75
CA LEU A 30 4.25 5.74 -3.09
C LEU A 30 4.14 6.92 -4.08
N MET A 31 3.54 8.01 -3.63
CA MET A 31 3.52 9.30 -4.33
C MET A 31 4.10 10.39 -3.43
N VAL A 32 5.01 11.23 -3.95
CA VAL A 32 5.51 12.40 -3.22
C VAL A 32 4.90 13.66 -3.78
N HIS A 33 4.25 14.46 -2.94
CA HIS A 33 3.70 15.75 -3.31
C HIS A 33 3.85 16.76 -2.17
N ARG A 34 4.32 17.99 -2.49
CA ARG A 34 4.50 19.11 -1.53
C ARG A 34 5.22 18.74 -0.22
N GLY A 35 6.22 17.86 -0.30
CA GLY A 35 7.01 17.44 0.86
C GLY A 35 6.39 16.35 1.71
N PHE A 36 5.31 15.73 1.25
CA PHE A 36 4.70 14.56 1.87
C PHE A 36 4.75 13.36 0.94
N ALA A 37 5.09 12.20 1.48
CA ALA A 37 4.91 10.91 0.83
C ALA A 37 3.59 10.29 1.27
N TYR A 38 2.77 9.90 0.31
CA TYR A 38 1.55 9.14 0.48
C TYR A 38 1.86 7.70 0.08
N ILE A 39 1.57 6.74 0.96
CA ILE A 39 2.01 5.36 0.79
C ILE A 39 0.83 4.44 1.04
N GLY A 40 0.39 3.71 0.02
CA GLY A 40 -0.69 2.74 0.13
C GLY A 40 -0.21 1.44 0.77
N HIS A 41 -1.08 0.77 1.51
CA HIS A 41 -0.77 -0.45 2.26
C HIS A 41 -1.63 -1.62 1.82
N MET A 42 -0.98 -2.78 1.61
CA MET A 42 -1.68 -4.00 1.19
C MET A 42 -2.26 -4.77 2.38
N VAL A 43 -1.48 -4.96 3.46
CA VAL A 43 -1.82 -5.79 4.62
C VAL A 43 -2.43 -4.95 5.73
N SER A 44 -1.81 -3.81 6.05
CA SER A 44 -2.30 -2.87 7.06
C SER A 44 -3.59 -2.17 6.62
N GLN A 45 -3.94 -2.26 5.33
CA GLN A 45 -5.02 -1.52 4.66
C GLN A 45 -4.84 0.01 4.80
N GLY A 46 -5.52 0.81 3.98
CA GLY A 46 -5.38 2.26 4.06
C GLY A 46 -4.09 2.82 3.45
N PHE A 47 -3.75 4.05 3.80
CA PHE A 47 -2.51 4.70 3.39
C PHE A 47 -1.89 5.55 4.51
N SER A 48 -0.56 5.57 4.57
CA SER A 48 0.21 6.46 5.46
C SER A 48 0.55 7.78 4.77
N VAL A 49 0.64 8.84 5.56
CA VAL A 49 1.20 10.13 5.17
C VAL A 49 2.49 10.34 5.95
N VAL A 50 3.60 10.54 5.25
CA VAL A 50 4.93 10.74 5.82
C VAL A 50 5.46 12.10 5.40
N ASP A 51 5.79 12.95 6.36
CA ASP A 51 6.51 14.20 6.12
C ASP A 51 7.95 13.87 5.73
N VAL A 52 8.34 14.26 4.52
CA VAL A 52 9.66 13.99 3.92
C VAL A 52 10.39 15.29 3.56
N ARG A 53 9.98 16.42 4.15
CA ARG A 53 10.66 17.73 3.95
C ARG A 53 12.10 17.73 4.44
N ASP A 54 12.38 16.96 5.50
CA ASP A 54 13.74 16.52 5.83
C ASP A 54 13.89 15.03 5.47
N PRO A 55 14.52 14.70 4.33
CA PRO A 55 14.64 13.30 3.90
C PRO A 55 15.57 12.47 4.79
N LYS A 56 16.34 13.09 5.71
CA LYS A 56 17.14 12.36 6.69
C LYS A 56 16.33 11.94 7.91
N ASN A 57 15.22 12.62 8.17
CA ASN A 57 14.35 12.39 9.32
C ASN A 57 12.86 12.32 8.89
N PRO A 58 12.50 11.36 8.01
CA PRO A 58 11.12 11.21 7.57
C PRO A 58 10.22 10.85 8.76
N ARG A 59 9.06 11.48 8.86
CA ARG A 59 8.14 11.32 10.00
C ARG A 59 6.75 10.96 9.54
N THR A 60 6.23 9.82 9.97
CA THR A 60 4.81 9.49 9.76
C THR A 60 3.95 10.49 10.51
N VAL A 61 3.08 11.21 9.81
CA VAL A 61 2.24 12.27 10.37
C VAL A 61 0.77 11.90 10.40
N ASN A 62 0.34 10.95 9.56
CA ASN A 62 -1.03 10.48 9.55
C ASN A 62 -1.14 9.07 8.97
N TYR A 63 -2.25 8.42 9.26
CA TYR A 63 -2.68 7.18 8.62
C TYR A 63 -4.20 7.23 8.44
N ILE A 64 -4.66 6.86 7.25
CA ILE A 64 -6.07 6.85 6.90
C ILE A 64 -6.43 5.41 6.54
N ALA A 65 -7.28 4.79 7.35
CA ALA A 65 -7.76 3.43 7.12
C ALA A 65 -8.62 3.35 5.86
N ALA A 66 -8.53 2.22 5.17
CA ALA A 66 -9.46 1.92 4.08
C ALA A 66 -10.88 1.72 4.64
N PRO A 67 -11.92 2.01 3.86
CA PRO A 67 -13.27 1.55 4.17
C PRO A 67 -13.32 0.01 4.37
N PRO A 68 -14.28 -0.50 5.16
CA PRO A 68 -14.39 -1.94 5.41
C PRO A 68 -14.46 -2.78 4.14
N GLY A 69 -13.70 -3.89 4.09
CA GLY A 69 -13.66 -4.81 2.95
C GLY A 69 -12.87 -4.29 1.75
N THR A 70 -12.12 -3.20 1.92
CA THR A 70 -11.31 -2.61 0.87
C THR A 70 -9.86 -2.41 1.30
N TRP A 71 -8.99 -2.25 0.31
CA TRP A 71 -7.58 -1.91 0.48
C TRP A 71 -7.18 -0.81 -0.50
N ASN A 72 -6.11 -0.08 -0.16
CA ASN A 72 -5.64 1.08 -0.93
C ASN A 72 -4.24 0.81 -1.47
N VAL A 73 -4.17 0.03 -2.55
CA VAL A 73 -2.90 -0.33 -3.19
C VAL A 73 -2.41 0.71 -4.20
N HIS A 74 -3.33 1.54 -4.72
CA HIS A 74 -3.02 2.56 -5.71
C HIS A 74 -3.52 3.95 -5.32
N LEU A 75 -2.69 4.95 -5.59
CA LEU A 75 -2.89 6.36 -5.29
C LEU A 75 -2.27 7.25 -6.36
N GLN A 76 -2.88 8.42 -6.60
CA GLN A 76 -2.34 9.49 -7.44
C GLN A 76 -2.51 10.84 -6.75
N ALA A 77 -1.41 11.60 -6.64
CA ALA A 77 -1.43 12.96 -6.11
C ALA A 77 -1.23 13.96 -7.25
N HIS A 78 -2.09 14.99 -7.32
CA HIS A 78 -1.97 16.09 -8.27
C HIS A 78 -2.60 17.36 -7.67
N ASP A 79 -1.87 18.47 -7.71
CA ASP A 79 -2.23 19.72 -7.04
C ASP A 79 -2.74 19.49 -5.60
N ASP A 80 -4.00 19.81 -5.34
CA ASP A 80 -4.59 19.71 -4.01
C ASP A 80 -5.46 18.44 -3.86
N LEU A 81 -5.30 17.48 -4.78
CA LEU A 81 -6.06 16.25 -4.83
C LEU A 81 -5.18 15.02 -4.57
N LEU A 82 -5.73 14.10 -3.79
CA LEU A 82 -5.24 12.73 -3.66
C LEU A 82 -6.38 11.79 -4.06
N LEU A 83 -6.18 11.09 -5.17
CA LEU A 83 -7.06 10.02 -5.61
C LEU A 83 -6.60 8.71 -4.99
N VAL A 84 -7.49 8.03 -4.27
CA VAL A 84 -7.22 6.77 -3.58
C VAL A 84 -8.21 5.72 -4.06
N ILE A 85 -7.70 4.58 -4.54
CA ILE A 85 -8.56 3.49 -5.00
C ILE A 85 -8.99 2.64 -3.80
N ASN A 86 -10.29 2.43 -3.63
CA ASN A 86 -10.83 1.42 -2.72
C ASN A 86 -11.09 0.13 -3.52
N ALA A 87 -10.05 -0.71 -3.66
CA ALA A 87 -10.22 -2.00 -4.31
C ALA A 87 -10.78 -3.02 -3.32
N ARG A 88 -11.48 -4.04 -3.81
CA ARG A 88 -11.93 -5.16 -2.96
C ARG A 88 -10.72 -5.85 -2.36
N ASP A 89 -10.69 -6.02 -1.04
CA ASP A 89 -9.65 -6.80 -0.37
C ASP A 89 -9.79 -8.27 -0.79
N LEU A 90 -8.83 -8.75 -1.58
CA LEU A 90 -8.84 -10.12 -2.08
C LEU A 90 -8.26 -11.09 -1.03
N PHE A 91 -7.37 -10.66 -0.15
CA PHE A 91 -6.82 -11.54 0.90
C PHE A 91 -7.80 -11.77 2.06
N ALA A 92 -8.72 -10.84 2.31
CA ALA A 92 -9.81 -11.06 3.25
C ALA A 92 -10.85 -12.09 2.76
N ASP A 93 -10.82 -12.43 1.46
CA ASP A 93 -11.69 -13.45 0.89
C ASP A 93 -10.95 -14.78 0.85
N ALA A 94 -11.38 -15.75 1.65
CA ALA A 94 -10.75 -17.07 1.73
C ALA A 94 -10.64 -17.78 0.36
N ARG A 95 -11.45 -17.36 -0.62
CA ARG A 95 -11.41 -17.86 -2.01
C ARG A 95 -10.17 -17.43 -2.79
N PHE A 96 -9.47 -16.38 -2.35
CA PHE A 96 -8.25 -15.87 -2.97
C PHE A 96 -7.04 -15.93 -2.03
N ALA A 97 -7.10 -16.79 -1.00
CA ALA A 97 -5.98 -17.00 -0.08
C ALA A 97 -4.77 -17.69 -0.74
N ASP A 98 -4.94 -18.28 -1.93
CA ASP A 98 -3.86 -18.82 -2.74
C ASP A 98 -3.73 -18.10 -4.11
N GLU A 99 -2.54 -18.21 -4.72
CA GLU A 99 -2.21 -17.56 -6.00
C GLU A 99 -3.18 -17.94 -7.12
N LYS A 100 -3.68 -19.18 -7.14
CA LYS A 100 -4.63 -19.65 -8.16
C LYS A 100 -5.98 -18.96 -8.01
N GLY A 101 -6.44 -18.75 -6.78
CA GLY A 101 -7.65 -17.98 -6.48
C GLY A 101 -7.52 -16.53 -6.95
N LEU A 102 -6.38 -15.89 -6.68
CA LEU A 102 -6.11 -14.50 -7.11
C LEU A 102 -6.12 -14.34 -8.64
N LEU A 103 -5.55 -15.30 -9.37
CA LEU A 103 -5.42 -15.23 -10.83
C LEU A 103 -6.69 -15.64 -11.58
N HIS A 104 -7.58 -16.42 -10.95
CA HIS A 104 -8.83 -16.89 -11.55
C HIS A 104 -10.06 -16.58 -10.67
N PRO A 105 -10.36 -15.31 -10.39
CA PRO A 105 -11.34 -14.95 -9.37
C PRO A 105 -12.80 -15.32 -9.71
N PHE A 106 -13.07 -15.63 -10.97
CA PHE A 106 -14.40 -15.99 -11.49
C PHE A 106 -14.44 -17.38 -12.16
N GLY A 107 -13.43 -18.20 -11.91
CA GLY A 107 -13.29 -19.53 -12.50
C GLY A 107 -14.17 -20.59 -11.84
N GLY A 108 -15.49 -20.58 -12.08
CA GLY A 108 -16.28 -21.82 -12.02
C GLY A 108 -17.69 -21.76 -11.41
N ARG A 109 -18.67 -22.00 -12.29
CA ARG A 109 -20.06 -22.49 -12.06
C ARG A 109 -21.17 -21.49 -11.68
N ASP A 110 -21.40 -20.51 -12.55
CA ASP A 110 -22.73 -19.86 -12.69
C ASP A 110 -23.36 -20.14 -14.07
N GLY A 111 -23.16 -21.36 -14.60
CA GLY A 111 -23.48 -21.69 -16.00
C GLY A 111 -24.52 -22.78 -16.25
N GLN A 112 -25.06 -23.47 -15.23
CA GLN A 112 -26.03 -24.54 -15.49
C GLN A 112 -26.89 -24.87 -14.28
N ARG A 113 -28.16 -24.45 -14.33
CA ARG A 113 -29.37 -25.26 -14.14
C ARG A 113 -30.61 -24.36 -14.01
N ARG A 114 -31.18 -24.00 -15.17
CA ARG A 114 -32.63 -23.79 -15.35
C ARG A 114 -33.01 -24.28 -16.74
N ALA A 115 -33.34 -25.56 -16.85
CA ALA A 115 -34.13 -26.14 -17.92
C ALA A 115 -34.69 -27.46 -17.40
N GLY A 116 -36.02 -27.60 -17.41
CA GLY A 116 -36.76 -28.80 -17.02
C GLY A 116 -37.46 -28.66 -15.68
#